data_AF-A0A8J5D107-F1
#
_entry.id   AF-A0A8J5D107-F1
#
_cell.length_a   1.000
_cell.length_b   1.000
_cell.length_c   1.000
_cell.angle_alpha   90.00
_cell.angle_beta   90.00
_cell.angle_gamma   90.00
#
_symmetry.space_group_name_H-M   'P 1'
#
loop_
_entity.id
_entity.type
_entity.pdbx_description
1 polymer ?
#
loop_
_entity_poly.entity_id
_entity_poly.type
_entity_poly.pdbx_seq_one_letter_code
_entity_poly.pdbx_strand_id
1 'polypeptide(L)'
;MMKKYNQDKAIIFNTYQCYLKETLNNLTLDLEQAYRQTFFFGAKLVRGAYMEQERDRAEELNYEDPVNPGYEATTQMYHDSLEECLRRIKFNKSFGDTQRIAIMVASHNEDTVGYTVDKMREYGIHPMDRVICFGQLLGMCDHISMPLGQAGYSVYKYVPYGPVNEVLPYLSRRATENSSIMVKLEKEKKLLKRELWRRISKGQIFYNPQGNFTPVGAQPKN
;
A
#
# COMPACT_ATOMS: atom_id res chain seq x y z
N MET A 1 3.74 -16.87 -12.29
CA MET A 1 3.26 -15.66 -12.99
C MET A 1 4.33 -14.58 -13.09
N MET A 2 4.88 -14.06 -11.97
CA MET A 2 5.95 -13.04 -12.00
C MET A 2 7.12 -13.45 -12.89
N LYS A 3 7.70 -14.65 -12.69
CA LYS A 3 8.76 -15.19 -13.56
C LYS A 3 8.44 -15.15 -15.06
N LYS A 4 7.19 -15.30 -15.47
CA LYS A 4 6.83 -15.33 -16.90
C LYS A 4 6.73 -13.91 -17.49
N TYR A 5 6.25 -12.95 -16.71
CA TYR A 5 5.83 -11.63 -17.25
C TYR A 5 6.66 -10.45 -16.74
N ASN A 6 7.30 -10.56 -15.59
CA ASN A 6 8.15 -9.51 -15.03
C ASN A 6 9.58 -9.60 -15.57
N GLN A 7 9.75 -9.51 -16.89
CA GLN A 7 11.07 -9.63 -17.54
C GLN A 7 11.84 -8.30 -17.54
N ASP A 8 11.19 -7.19 -17.85
CA ASP A 8 11.83 -5.87 -17.96
C ASP A 8 11.49 -4.93 -16.80
N LYS A 9 10.35 -5.17 -16.15
CA LYS A 9 9.85 -4.41 -15.00
C LYS A 9 8.81 -5.21 -14.22
N ALA A 10 8.58 -4.85 -12.97
CA ALA A 10 7.52 -5.46 -12.17
C ALA A 10 6.14 -4.96 -12.63
N ILE A 11 5.40 -5.79 -13.36
CA ILE A 11 4.01 -5.53 -13.77
C ILE A 11 3.00 -6.42 -13.05
N ILE A 12 3.42 -7.64 -12.67
CA ILE A 12 2.66 -8.55 -11.84
C ILE A 12 3.13 -8.39 -10.40
N PHE A 13 2.17 -8.19 -9.50
CA PHE A 13 2.40 -8.09 -8.07
C PHE A 13 1.67 -9.22 -7.36
N ASN A 14 2.40 -10.04 -6.61
CA ASN A 14 1.80 -10.99 -5.70
C ASN A 14 1.34 -10.26 -4.43
N THR A 15 0.18 -10.65 -3.89
CA THR A 15 -0.30 -10.08 -2.63
C THR A 15 0.20 -10.92 -1.47
N TYR A 16 0.97 -10.30 -0.57
CA TYR A 16 1.47 -10.90 0.66
C TYR A 16 0.62 -10.38 1.81
N GLN A 17 -0.02 -11.29 2.54
CA GLN A 17 -1.01 -10.95 3.55
C GLN A 17 -0.42 -11.10 4.95
N CYS A 18 0.06 -10.00 5.52
CA CYS A 18 0.88 -9.99 6.74
C CYS A 18 0.16 -10.39 8.03
N TYR A 19 -1.14 -10.71 8.00
CA TYR A 19 -1.82 -11.40 9.09
C TYR A 19 -1.42 -12.89 9.18
N LEU A 20 -0.78 -13.47 8.16
CA LEU A 20 -0.33 -14.86 8.18
C LEU A 20 1.09 -15.00 8.74
N LYS A 21 1.32 -16.04 9.56
CA LYS A 21 2.62 -16.37 10.18
C LYS A 21 3.74 -16.61 9.15
N GLU A 22 3.41 -17.21 8.00
CA GLU A 22 4.39 -17.58 6.95
C GLU A 22 4.73 -16.45 5.96
N THR A 23 4.15 -15.26 6.13
CA THR A 23 4.25 -14.19 5.11
C THR A 23 5.69 -13.80 4.81
N LEU A 24 6.49 -13.56 5.85
CA LEU A 24 7.88 -13.14 5.71
C LEU A 24 8.74 -14.23 5.05
N ASN A 25 8.52 -15.50 5.43
CA ASN A 25 9.22 -16.64 4.84
C ASN A 25 8.94 -16.73 3.34
N ASN A 26 7.66 -16.73 2.97
CA ASN A 26 7.24 -16.81 1.57
C ASN A 26 7.77 -15.63 0.74
N LEU A 27 7.68 -14.42 1.27
CA LEU A 27 8.21 -13.22 0.62
C LEU A 27 9.73 -13.31 0.41
N THR A 28 10.46 -13.76 1.43
CA THR A 28 11.92 -13.93 1.37
C THR A 28 12.31 -14.97 0.33
N LEU A 29 11.61 -16.11 0.28
CA LEU A 29 11.83 -17.16 -0.71
C LEU A 29 11.55 -16.67 -2.13
N ASP A 30 10.48 -15.92 -2.35
CA ASP A 30 10.15 -15.40 -3.67
C ASP A 30 11.14 -14.32 -4.12
N LEU A 31 11.62 -13.47 -3.20
CA LEU A 31 12.69 -12.51 -3.48
C LEU A 31 14.00 -13.22 -3.87
N GLU A 32 14.37 -14.31 -3.17
CA GLU A 32 15.52 -15.14 -3.51
C GLU A 32 15.36 -15.80 -4.88
N GLN A 33 14.17 -16.30 -5.18
CA GLN A 33 13.87 -16.89 -6.46
C GLN A 33 13.96 -15.85 -7.59
N ALA A 34 13.44 -14.63 -7.37
CA ALA A 34 13.52 -13.52 -8.31
C ALA A 34 14.96 -13.13 -8.62
N TYR A 35 15.81 -13.09 -7.60
CA TYR A 35 17.23 -12.83 -7.75
C TYR A 35 17.94 -13.92 -8.57
N ARG A 36 17.80 -15.20 -8.16
CA ARG A 36 18.49 -16.34 -8.81
C ARG A 36 18.05 -16.57 -10.25
N GLN A 37 16.80 -16.25 -10.56
CA GLN A 37 16.20 -16.47 -11.88
C GLN A 37 16.03 -15.17 -12.67
N THR A 38 16.60 -14.07 -12.17
CA THR A 38 16.78 -12.78 -12.87
C THR A 38 15.49 -12.15 -13.40
N PHE A 39 14.38 -12.27 -12.67
CA PHE A 39 13.13 -11.57 -12.98
C PHE A 39 12.83 -10.45 -11.98
N PHE A 40 11.97 -9.51 -12.35
CA PHE A 40 11.59 -8.37 -11.51
C PHE A 40 10.55 -8.80 -10.48
N PHE A 41 10.81 -8.53 -9.21
CA PHE A 41 9.93 -8.88 -8.11
C PHE A 41 8.87 -7.79 -7.88
N GLY A 42 7.62 -8.21 -7.72
CA GLY A 42 6.50 -7.32 -7.40
C GLY A 42 5.75 -7.84 -6.17
N ALA A 43 5.70 -7.07 -5.10
CA ALA A 43 4.92 -7.40 -3.91
C ALA A 43 3.91 -6.33 -3.56
N LYS A 44 2.68 -6.75 -3.27
CA LYS A 44 1.66 -5.93 -2.63
C LYS A 44 1.52 -6.40 -1.19
N LEU A 45 1.98 -5.62 -0.24
CA LEU A 45 1.83 -5.89 1.18
C LEU A 45 0.47 -5.38 1.63
N VAL A 46 -0.32 -6.25 2.25
CA VAL A 46 -1.58 -5.93 2.92
C VAL A 46 -1.56 -6.54 4.32
N ARG A 47 -2.34 -6.01 5.26
CA ARG A 47 -2.59 -6.74 6.51
C ARG A 47 -3.34 -8.03 6.21
N GLY A 48 -4.52 -7.94 5.63
CA GLY A 48 -5.39 -9.08 5.36
C GLY A 48 -6.85 -8.69 5.49
N ALA A 49 -7.76 -9.53 5.00
CA ALA A 49 -9.20 -9.24 5.02
C ALA A 49 -10.05 -10.44 5.47
N TYR A 50 -9.43 -11.55 5.85
CA TYR A 50 -10.12 -12.83 6.09
C TYR A 50 -9.63 -13.53 7.38
N MET A 51 -9.21 -12.75 8.39
CA MET A 51 -8.62 -13.28 9.64
C MET A 51 -9.57 -14.23 10.37
N GLU A 52 -10.84 -13.87 10.49
CA GLU A 52 -11.85 -14.69 11.19
C GLU A 52 -12.12 -15.98 10.41
N GLN A 53 -12.31 -15.89 9.09
CA GLN A 53 -12.57 -17.05 8.23
C GLN A 53 -11.42 -18.07 8.23
N GLU A 54 -10.16 -17.61 8.27
CA GLU A 54 -9.01 -18.52 8.35
C GLU A 54 -8.92 -19.22 9.71
N ARG A 55 -9.32 -18.55 10.80
CA ARG A 55 -9.37 -19.16 12.14
C ARG A 55 -10.48 -20.20 12.23
N ASP A 56 -11.68 -19.84 11.78
CA ASP A 56 -12.84 -20.75 11.76
C ASP A 56 -12.51 -22.02 10.96
N ARG A 57 -11.85 -21.85 9.81
CA ARG A 57 -11.42 -22.98 8.97
C ARG A 57 -10.34 -23.85 9.65
N ALA A 58 -9.39 -23.24 10.36
CA ALA A 58 -8.35 -23.97 11.08
C ALA A 58 -8.95 -24.83 12.21
N GLU A 59 -9.94 -24.30 12.92
CA GLU A 59 -10.70 -25.04 13.93
C GLU A 59 -11.51 -26.18 13.30
N GLU A 60 -12.26 -25.91 12.23
CA GLU A 60 -13.12 -26.90 11.56
C GLU A 60 -12.32 -28.08 10.98
N LEU A 61 -11.15 -27.81 10.40
CA LEU A 61 -10.28 -28.81 9.78
C LEU A 61 -9.17 -29.32 10.71
N ASN A 62 -9.13 -28.86 11.95
CA ASN A 62 -8.18 -29.26 12.99
C ASN A 62 -6.70 -29.15 12.56
N TYR A 63 -6.31 -28.00 12.02
CA TYR A 63 -4.91 -27.66 11.74
C TYR A 63 -4.49 -26.39 12.50
N GLU A 64 -3.19 -26.13 12.55
CA GLU A 64 -2.68 -24.95 13.26
C GLU A 64 -3.20 -23.66 12.64
N ASP A 65 -3.74 -22.76 13.47
CA ASP A 65 -4.15 -21.43 13.07
C ASP A 65 -3.00 -20.68 12.36
N PRO A 66 -3.14 -20.33 11.07
CA PRO A 66 -2.09 -19.68 10.31
C PRO A 66 -1.99 -18.18 10.61
N VAL A 67 -2.92 -17.62 11.38
CA VAL A 67 -3.06 -16.19 11.65
C VAL A 67 -2.20 -15.78 12.85
N ASN A 68 -1.58 -14.60 12.74
CA ASN A 68 -0.85 -13.96 13.83
C ASN A 68 -1.78 -13.70 15.03
N PRO A 69 -1.27 -13.75 16.27
CA PRO A 69 -2.10 -13.71 17.47
C PRO A 69 -2.89 -12.41 17.67
N GLY A 70 -2.46 -11.30 17.05
CA GLY A 70 -3.12 -10.01 17.23
C GLY A 70 -2.67 -8.93 16.25
N TYR A 71 -3.18 -7.71 16.48
CA TYR A 71 -2.91 -6.54 15.66
C TYR A 71 -1.43 -6.15 15.65
N GLU A 72 -0.79 -6.18 16.82
CA GLU A 72 0.61 -5.83 17.03
C GLU A 72 1.52 -6.82 16.30
N ALA A 73 1.26 -8.12 16.45
CA ALA A 73 2.00 -9.17 15.74
C ALA A 73 1.83 -9.08 14.22
N THR A 74 0.62 -8.78 13.74
CA THR A 74 0.35 -8.53 12.31
C THR A 74 1.08 -7.28 11.81
N THR A 75 1.16 -6.24 12.64
CA THR A 75 1.88 -5.00 12.29
C THR A 75 3.38 -5.26 12.23
N GLN A 76 3.93 -6.02 13.18
CA GLN A 76 5.33 -6.44 13.17
C GLN A 76 5.66 -7.25 11.90
N MET A 77 4.85 -8.26 11.58
CA MET A 77 4.99 -9.05 10.35
C MET A 77 4.97 -8.19 9.08
N TYR A 78 4.12 -7.16 9.05
CA TYR A 78 4.07 -6.20 7.95
C TYR A 78 5.37 -5.38 7.86
N HIS A 79 5.84 -4.86 8.98
CA HIS A 79 7.06 -4.05 9.05
C HIS A 79 8.30 -4.88 8.68
N ASP A 80 8.42 -6.11 9.17
CA ASP A 80 9.53 -7.01 8.84
C ASP A 80 9.53 -7.36 7.34
N SER A 81 8.35 -7.66 6.78
CA SER A 81 8.19 -7.93 5.34
C SER A 81 8.56 -6.73 4.48
N LEU A 82 8.19 -5.53 4.92
CA LEU A 82 8.55 -4.27 4.26
C LEU A 82 10.06 -4.03 4.34
N GLU A 83 10.64 -4.14 5.54
CA GLU A 83 12.05 -3.86 5.78
C GLU A 83 12.95 -4.83 5.01
N GLU A 84 12.58 -6.11 4.90
CA GLU A 84 13.31 -7.06 4.06
C GLU A 84 13.33 -6.64 2.58
N CYS A 85 12.21 -6.14 2.06
CA CYS A 85 12.16 -5.59 0.70
C CYS A 85 13.05 -4.34 0.56
N LEU A 86 12.94 -3.39 1.49
CA LEU A 86 13.70 -2.13 1.45
C LEU A 86 15.22 -2.38 1.58
N ARG A 87 15.62 -3.32 2.42
CA ARG A 87 17.01 -3.75 2.58
C ARG A 87 17.58 -4.28 1.26
N ARG A 88 16.82 -5.12 0.54
CA ARG A 88 17.23 -5.62 -0.79
C ARG A 88 17.24 -4.53 -1.86
N ILE A 89 16.29 -3.60 -1.85
CA ILE A 89 16.32 -2.43 -2.74
C ILE A 89 17.60 -1.62 -2.52
N LYS A 90 17.92 -1.29 -1.26
CA LYS A 90 19.16 -0.57 -0.92
C LYS A 90 20.40 -1.31 -1.38
N PHE A 91 20.46 -2.62 -1.14
CA PHE A 91 21.56 -3.46 -1.60
C PHE A 91 21.71 -3.39 -3.12
N ASN A 92 20.65 -3.65 -3.89
CA ASN A 92 20.70 -3.59 -5.36
C ASN A 92 21.12 -2.19 -5.87
N LYS A 93 20.63 -1.12 -5.22
CA LYS A 93 20.98 0.26 -5.54
C LYS A 93 22.47 0.54 -5.39
N SER A 94 23.15 -0.08 -4.43
CA SER A 94 24.62 0.04 -4.28
C SER A 94 25.42 -0.54 -5.45
N PHE A 95 24.80 -1.41 -6.26
CA PHE A 95 25.37 -1.94 -7.51
C PHE A 95 24.80 -1.26 -8.77
N GLY A 96 24.06 -0.17 -8.63
CA GLY A 96 23.46 0.58 -9.74
C GLY A 96 22.12 0.03 -10.23
N ASP A 97 21.58 -1.02 -9.62
CA ASP A 97 20.26 -1.56 -9.98
C ASP A 97 19.18 -1.04 -9.04
N THR A 98 18.32 -0.15 -9.55
CA THR A 98 17.31 0.53 -8.75
C THR A 98 15.90 0.01 -8.94
N GLN A 99 15.64 -0.92 -9.87
CA GLN A 99 14.26 -1.22 -10.29
C GLN A 99 13.85 -2.69 -10.18
N ARG A 100 14.75 -3.60 -9.78
CA ARG A 100 14.44 -5.05 -9.67
C ARG A 100 13.29 -5.41 -8.76
N ILE A 101 13.01 -4.57 -7.77
CA ILE A 101 12.01 -4.84 -6.74
C ILE A 101 11.05 -3.67 -6.71
N ALA A 102 9.76 -3.94 -6.89
CA ALA A 102 8.70 -2.96 -6.73
C ALA A 102 7.70 -3.41 -5.68
N ILE A 103 7.35 -2.51 -4.77
CA ILE A 103 6.48 -2.78 -3.63
C ILE A 103 5.27 -1.83 -3.62
N MET A 104 4.09 -2.40 -3.43
CA MET A 104 2.88 -1.69 -3.09
C MET A 104 2.59 -1.83 -1.59
N VAL A 105 2.66 -0.72 -0.87
CA VAL A 105 2.29 -0.62 0.54
C VAL A 105 0.80 -0.28 0.62
N ALA A 106 -0.05 -1.30 0.77
CA ALA A 106 -1.50 -1.13 0.80
C ALA A 106 -1.99 -1.09 2.26
N SER A 107 -1.99 0.13 2.83
CA SER A 107 -2.41 0.37 4.22
C SER A 107 -3.05 1.75 4.40
N HIS A 108 -4.15 1.80 5.15
CA HIS A 108 -4.82 3.03 5.59
C HIS A 108 -4.43 3.46 7.01
N ASN A 109 -3.45 2.79 7.61
CA ASN A 109 -2.93 3.16 8.91
C ASN A 109 -1.79 4.18 8.70
N GLU A 110 -1.95 5.35 9.33
CA GLU A 110 -1.00 6.46 9.22
C GLU A 110 0.38 6.10 9.78
N ASP A 111 0.45 5.29 10.83
CA ASP A 111 1.71 4.84 11.44
C ASP A 111 2.49 3.94 10.49
N THR A 112 1.84 2.99 9.81
CA THR A 112 2.48 2.12 8.81
C THR A 112 2.97 2.94 7.61
N VAL A 113 2.20 3.94 7.18
CA VAL A 113 2.61 4.85 6.09
C VAL A 113 3.80 5.71 6.52
N GLY A 114 3.75 6.29 7.71
CA GLY A 114 4.84 7.09 8.29
C GLY A 114 6.11 6.26 8.45
N TYR A 115 6.00 5.07 9.05
CA TYR A 115 7.08 4.10 9.18
C TYR A 115 7.71 3.77 7.82
N THR A 116 6.90 3.56 6.78
CA THR A 116 7.40 3.32 5.43
C THR A 116 8.21 4.51 4.90
N VAL A 117 7.69 5.74 5.06
CA VAL A 117 8.37 6.96 4.62
C VAL A 117 9.69 7.16 5.36
N ASP A 118 9.72 6.94 6.67
CA ASP A 118 10.92 7.07 7.48
C ASP A 118 11.97 6.02 7.10
N LYS A 119 11.55 4.77 6.89
CA LYS A 119 12.42 3.71 6.41
C LYS A 119 12.94 3.99 4.99
N MET A 120 12.11 4.45 4.07
CA MET A 120 12.58 4.88 2.74
C MET A 120 13.70 5.92 2.86
N ARG A 121 13.56 6.91 3.75
CA ARG A 121 14.60 7.91 4.02
C ARG A 121 15.87 7.28 4.60
N GLU A 122 15.74 6.42 5.62
CA GLU A 122 16.86 5.70 6.25
C GLU A 122 17.65 4.83 5.26
N TYR A 123 16.93 4.17 4.34
CA TYR A 123 17.51 3.30 3.33
C TYR A 123 17.97 4.04 2.07
N GLY A 124 17.78 5.37 1.98
CA GLY A 124 18.17 6.18 0.82
C GLY A 124 17.34 5.93 -0.44
N ILE A 125 16.09 5.49 -0.26
CA ILE A 125 15.14 5.22 -1.35
C ILE A 125 14.30 6.47 -1.57
N HIS A 126 14.48 7.11 -2.71
CA HIS A 126 13.82 8.37 -3.04
C HIS A 126 12.47 8.12 -3.72
N PRO A 127 11.45 8.98 -3.56
CA PRO A 127 10.18 8.86 -4.28
C PRO A 127 10.33 8.70 -5.81
N MET A 128 11.35 9.35 -6.38
CA MET A 128 11.67 9.29 -7.82
C MET A 128 12.29 7.97 -8.26
N ASP A 129 12.72 7.10 -7.34
CA ASP A 129 13.13 5.73 -7.67
C ASP A 129 11.94 4.90 -8.18
N ARG A 130 10.70 5.34 -7.89
CA ARG A 130 9.43 4.73 -8.35
C ARG A 130 9.24 3.25 -8.03
N VAL A 131 10.02 2.71 -7.09
CA VAL A 131 9.92 1.33 -6.62
C VAL A 131 8.93 1.11 -5.48
N ILE A 132 8.54 2.16 -4.76
CA ILE A 132 7.51 2.08 -3.72
C ILE A 132 6.28 2.86 -4.18
N CYS A 133 5.11 2.26 -3.99
CA CYS A 133 3.84 2.94 -4.16
C CYS A 133 2.88 2.67 -3.02
N PHE A 134 2.07 3.66 -2.66
CA PHE A 134 1.11 3.57 -1.57
C PHE A 134 -0.27 3.25 -2.13
N GLY A 135 -0.80 2.07 -1.81
CA GLY A 135 -2.14 1.64 -2.18
C GLY A 135 -3.17 2.14 -1.16
N GLN A 136 -4.16 2.87 -1.63
CA GLN A 136 -5.26 3.42 -0.81
C GLN A 136 -6.59 3.11 -1.51
N LEU A 137 -7.63 2.71 -0.79
CA LEU A 137 -8.99 2.71 -1.30
C LEU A 137 -9.47 4.13 -1.66
N LEU A 138 -10.24 4.24 -2.74
CA LEU A 138 -10.93 5.49 -3.09
C LEU A 138 -11.98 5.84 -2.04
N GLY A 139 -12.07 7.13 -1.68
CA GLY A 139 -12.99 7.63 -0.66
C GLY A 139 -12.54 7.40 0.78
N MET A 140 -11.30 6.94 0.98
CA MET A 140 -10.72 6.70 2.30
C MET A 140 -9.34 7.34 2.42
N CYS A 141 -9.10 7.98 3.57
CA CYS A 141 -7.79 8.49 3.99
C CYS A 141 -7.15 9.44 2.97
N ASP A 142 -7.92 10.38 2.41
CA ASP A 142 -7.37 11.37 1.47
C ASP A 142 -6.41 12.34 2.16
N HIS A 143 -6.59 12.55 3.46
CA HIS A 143 -5.64 13.26 4.33
C HIS A 143 -4.26 12.60 4.41
N ILE A 144 -4.12 11.31 4.04
CA ILE A 144 -2.83 10.62 3.88
C ILE A 144 -2.38 10.68 2.41
N SER A 145 -3.30 10.42 1.50
CA SER A 145 -3.02 10.29 0.06
C SER A 145 -2.50 11.59 -0.57
N MET A 146 -3.12 12.73 -0.20
CA MET A 146 -2.78 14.04 -0.78
C MET A 146 -1.38 14.52 -0.36
N PRO A 147 -0.99 14.51 0.94
CA PRO A 147 0.37 14.87 1.33
C PRO A 147 1.44 13.97 0.72
N LEU A 148 1.20 12.66 0.62
CA LEU A 148 2.12 11.74 -0.06
C LEU A 148 2.33 12.13 -1.53
N GLY A 149 1.24 12.37 -2.26
CA GLY A 149 1.32 12.79 -3.66
C GLY A 149 2.05 14.13 -3.83
N GLN A 150 1.76 15.11 -2.96
CA GLN A 150 2.44 16.41 -2.94
C GLN A 150 3.95 16.28 -2.64
N ALA A 151 4.33 15.34 -1.80
CA ALA A 151 5.73 15.03 -1.50
C ALA A 151 6.42 14.16 -2.57
N GLY A 152 5.75 13.89 -3.70
CA GLY A 152 6.31 13.18 -4.86
C GLY A 152 6.21 11.66 -4.79
N TYR A 153 5.61 11.08 -3.75
CA TYR A 153 5.40 9.64 -3.66
C TYR A 153 4.33 9.16 -4.63
N SER A 154 4.50 7.94 -5.14
CA SER A 154 3.49 7.29 -5.99
C SER A 154 2.33 6.81 -5.11
N VAL A 155 1.11 7.28 -5.38
CA VAL A 155 -0.11 6.88 -4.66
C VAL A 155 -1.10 6.29 -5.65
N TYR A 156 -1.61 5.09 -5.36
CA TYR A 156 -2.61 4.40 -6.16
C TYR A 156 -3.94 4.37 -5.41
N LYS A 157 -5.00 4.81 -6.10
CA LYS A 157 -6.38 4.67 -5.62
C LYS A 157 -7.01 3.41 -6.18
N TYR A 158 -7.35 2.47 -5.30
CA TYR A 158 -8.15 1.30 -5.65
C TYR A 158 -9.61 1.71 -5.80
N VAL A 159 -10.13 1.54 -7.01
CA VAL A 159 -11.50 1.92 -7.38
C VAL A 159 -12.27 0.64 -7.72
N PRO A 160 -13.19 0.18 -6.87
CA PRO A 160 -14.12 -0.87 -7.26
C PRO A 160 -15.06 -0.32 -8.35
N TYR A 161 -15.27 -1.10 -9.42
CA TYR A 161 -16.15 -0.74 -10.51
C TYR A 161 -16.92 -1.97 -10.97
N GLY A 162 -18.23 -1.84 -11.13
CA GLY A 162 -19.11 -2.90 -11.60
C GLY A 162 -20.57 -2.68 -11.19
N PRO A 163 -21.50 -3.52 -11.69
CA PRO A 163 -22.89 -3.55 -11.26
C PRO A 163 -23.03 -3.72 -9.74
N VAL A 164 -24.06 -3.12 -9.14
CA VAL A 164 -24.25 -3.09 -7.68
C VAL A 164 -24.26 -4.50 -7.07
N ASN A 165 -25.02 -5.41 -7.68
CA ASN A 165 -25.14 -6.80 -7.25
C ASN A 165 -23.81 -7.56 -7.23
N GLU A 166 -22.89 -7.26 -8.15
CA GLU A 166 -21.56 -7.90 -8.21
C GLU A 166 -20.59 -7.32 -7.17
N VAL A 167 -20.75 -6.05 -6.80
CA VAL A 167 -19.88 -5.39 -5.80
C VAL A 167 -20.40 -5.50 -4.36
N LEU A 168 -21.58 -6.07 -4.13
CA LEU A 168 -22.14 -6.26 -2.78
C LEU A 168 -21.17 -6.97 -1.80
N PRO A 169 -20.48 -8.08 -2.17
CA PRO A 169 -19.53 -8.72 -1.25
C PRO A 169 -18.33 -7.83 -0.91
N TYR A 170 -17.91 -6.95 -1.83
CA TYR A 170 -16.89 -5.95 -1.55
C TYR A 170 -17.41 -4.88 -0.57
N LEU A 171 -18.61 -4.35 -0.82
CA LEU A 171 -19.23 -3.33 0.02
C LEU A 171 -19.48 -3.84 1.45
N SER A 172 -19.95 -5.08 1.60
CA SER A 172 -20.17 -5.70 2.91
C SER A 172 -18.86 -5.79 3.71
N ARG A 173 -17.77 -6.27 3.10
CA ARG A 173 -16.47 -6.33 3.77
C ARG A 173 -15.92 -4.96 4.13
N ARG A 174 -16.15 -3.96 3.27
CA ARG A 174 -15.83 -2.57 3.61
C ARG A 174 -16.67 -2.10 4.77
N ALA A 175 -17.97 -2.35 4.83
CA ALA A 175 -18.79 -1.98 5.98
C ALA A 175 -18.28 -2.61 7.29
N THR A 176 -17.87 -3.88 7.28
CA THR A 176 -17.31 -4.57 8.44
C THR A 176 -15.96 -3.98 8.88
N GLU A 177 -15.00 -3.84 7.96
CA GLU A 177 -13.69 -3.21 8.25
C GLU A 177 -13.86 -1.75 8.73
N ASN A 178 -14.83 -1.06 8.13
CA ASN A 178 -15.12 0.34 8.36
C ASN A 178 -16.06 0.56 9.54
N SER A 179 -16.47 -0.47 10.28
CA SER A 179 -17.18 -0.29 11.55
C SER A 179 -16.37 0.58 12.53
N SER A 180 -15.04 0.55 12.42
CA SER A 180 -14.09 1.40 13.14
C SER A 180 -13.76 2.75 12.47
N ILE A 181 -14.28 3.03 11.26
CA ILE A 181 -13.93 4.22 10.46
C ILE A 181 -14.56 5.51 10.95
N MET A 182 -15.59 5.45 11.78
CA MET A 182 -16.23 6.66 12.32
C MET A 182 -15.20 7.61 12.95
N VAL A 183 -14.21 7.05 13.67
CA VAL A 183 -13.08 7.82 14.24
C VAL A 183 -12.19 8.46 13.15
N LYS A 184 -11.92 7.76 12.05
CA LYS A 184 -11.12 8.28 10.93
C LYS A 184 -11.86 9.38 10.16
N LEU A 185 -13.17 9.24 9.96
CA LEU A 185 -14.01 10.25 9.31
C LEU A 185 -14.10 11.53 10.13
N GLU A 186 -14.22 11.43 11.45
CA GLU A 186 -14.20 12.60 12.33
C GLU A 186 -12.88 13.37 12.22
N LYS A 187 -11.74 12.65 12.22
CA LYS A 187 -10.42 13.25 11.99
C LYS A 187 -10.36 13.96 10.64
N GLU A 188 -10.82 13.32 9.57
CA GLU A 188 -10.81 13.91 8.23
C GLU A 188 -11.69 15.16 8.13
N LYS A 189 -12.92 15.11 8.68
CA LYS A 189 -13.82 16.26 8.76
C LYS A 189 -13.20 17.42 9.52
N LYS A 190 -12.50 17.14 10.63
CA LYS A 190 -11.78 18.16 11.41
C LYS A 190 -10.65 18.80 10.58
N LEU A 191 -9.88 17.99 9.85
CA LEU A 191 -8.79 18.47 9.00
C LEU A 191 -9.32 19.31 7.83
N LEU A 192 -10.39 18.89 7.17
CA LEU A 192 -11.05 19.64 6.09
C LEU A 192 -11.60 20.97 6.59
N LYS A 193 -12.28 20.97 7.75
CA LYS A 193 -12.76 22.21 8.38
C LYS A 193 -11.60 23.16 8.68
N ARG A 194 -10.49 22.65 9.23
CA ARG A 194 -9.28 23.45 9.51
C ARG A 194 -8.69 24.04 8.23
N GLU A 195 -8.58 23.27 7.16
CA GLU A 195 -8.06 23.73 5.87
C GLU A 195 -8.98 24.78 5.23
N LEU A 196 -10.30 24.59 5.29
CA LEU A 196 -11.27 25.57 4.80
C LEU A 196 -11.12 26.91 5.53
N TRP A 197 -11.07 26.89 6.87
CA TRP A 197 -10.84 28.10 7.66
C TRP A 197 -9.51 28.78 7.34
N ARG A 198 -8.44 28.00 7.15
CA ARG A 198 -7.12 28.52 6.76
C ARG A 198 -7.16 29.22 5.40
N ARG A 199 -7.90 28.67 4.43
CA ARG A 199 -8.05 29.27 3.09
C ARG A 199 -8.84 30.58 3.15
N ILE A 200 -9.94 30.60 3.91
CA ILE A 200 -10.75 31.81 4.12
C ILE A 200 -9.90 32.89 4.80
N SER A 201 -9.20 32.56 5.89
CA SER A 201 -8.42 33.54 6.65
C SER A 201 -7.20 34.08 5.89
N LYS A 202 -6.60 33.29 4.99
CA LYS A 202 -5.45 33.71 4.16
C LYS A 202 -5.84 34.22 2.77
N GLY A 203 -7.13 34.30 2.43
CA GLY A 203 -7.59 34.69 1.09
C GLY A 203 -7.18 33.71 -0.04
N GLN A 204 -6.82 32.48 0.29
CA GLN A 204 -6.35 31.45 -0.66
C GLN A 204 -7.50 30.52 -1.07
N ILE A 205 -8.54 31.08 -1.70
CA ILE A 205 -9.75 30.34 -2.08
C ILE A 205 -9.45 29.26 -3.12
N PHE A 206 -8.57 29.57 -4.08
CA PHE A 206 -8.09 28.65 -5.11
C PHE A 206 -6.67 28.17 -4.79
N TYR A 207 -6.41 26.88 -5.01
CA TYR A 207 -5.09 26.29 -4.87
C TYR A 207 -4.53 25.95 -6.24
N ASN A 208 -3.40 26.55 -6.60
CA ASN A 208 -2.62 26.16 -7.76
C ASN A 208 -1.57 25.14 -7.31
N PRO A 209 -1.67 23.86 -7.73
CA PRO A 209 -0.66 22.87 -7.40
C PRO A 209 0.70 23.27 -8.00
N GLN A 210 1.77 23.10 -7.23
CA GLN A 210 3.14 23.37 -7.68
C GLN A 210 3.69 22.16 -8.44
N GLY A 211 3.83 22.26 -9.76
CA GLY A 211 4.40 21.22 -10.63
C GLY A 211 3.69 21.11 -11.99
N ASN A 212 4.37 20.55 -12.99
CA ASN A 212 3.78 20.24 -14.29
C ASN A 212 2.95 18.95 -14.21
N PHE A 213 1.73 19.05 -13.67
CA PHE A 213 0.81 17.92 -13.62
C PHE A 213 0.02 17.86 -14.92
N THR A 214 0.28 16.84 -15.74
CA THR A 214 -0.61 16.50 -16.87
C THR A 214 -1.60 15.46 -16.34
N PRO A 215 -2.92 15.75 -16.29
CA PRO A 215 -3.89 14.75 -15.90
C PRO A 215 -3.82 13.58 -16.88
N VAL A 216 -3.58 12.37 -16.38
CA VAL A 216 -3.59 11.16 -17.21
C VAL A 216 -5.00 10.99 -17.77
N GLY A 217 -5.15 11.13 -19.09
CA GLY A 217 -6.45 11.06 -19.80
C GLY A 217 -6.98 12.40 -20.31
N ALA A 218 -6.39 13.54 -19.93
CA ALA A 218 -6.67 14.84 -20.54
C ALA A 218 -5.64 15.11 -21.65
N GLN A 219 -5.72 14.35 -22.75
CA GLN A 219 -5.14 14.83 -24.00
C GLN A 219 -5.93 16.09 -24.38
N PRO A 220 -5.29 17.23 -24.68
CA PRO A 220 -6.00 18.35 -25.27
C PRO A 220 -6.68 17.82 -26.55
N LYS A 221 -8.00 18.01 -26.65
CA LYS A 221 -8.67 17.82 -27.93
C LYS A 221 -8.05 18.85 -28.88
N ASN A 222 -7.29 18.36 -29.86
CA ASN A 222 -6.97 19.14 -31.05
C ASN A 222 -8.25 19.55 -31.75
#